data_AF-A0A2R5LBC1-F1
#
_entry.id   AF-A0A2R5LBC1-F1
#
_cell.length_a   1.000
_cell.length_b   1.000
_cell.length_c   1.000
_cell.angle_alpha   90.00
_cell.angle_beta   90.00
_cell.angle_gamma   90.00
#
_symmetry.space_group_name_H-M   'P 1'
#
loop_
_entity.id
_entity.type
_entity.pdbx_description
1 polymer ?
#
loop_
_entity_poly.entity_id
_entity_poly.type
_entity_poly.pdbx_seq_one_letter_code
_entity_poly.pdbx_strand_id
1 'polypeptide(L)'
;QFQEYLKDDVPKNQDLSIMNYWAENHKYPNFRAAALDLLCVPSGSCDVERTFRCLRYVQRPDRSSMNEDTLRMCMMLYVNKDIE
;
A
#
# COMPACT_ATOMS: atom_id res chain seq x y z
N GLN A 1 -15.55 6.37 21.27
CA GLN A 1 -14.90 6.41 19.94
C GLN A 1 -15.61 5.51 18.93
N PHE A 2 -15.46 4.17 18.93
CA PHE A 2 -16.12 3.32 17.91
C PHE A 2 -17.66 3.46 17.87
N GLN A 3 -18.32 3.40 19.03
CA GLN A 3 -19.77 3.59 19.15
C GLN A 3 -20.25 5.00 18.79
N GLU A 4 -19.36 6.00 18.81
CA GLU A 4 -19.67 7.37 18.40
C GLU A 4 -19.50 7.53 16.90
N TYR A 5 -18.46 6.91 16.32
CA TYR A 5 -18.26 6.85 14.88
C TYR A 5 -19.43 6.18 14.16
N LEU A 6 -19.99 5.11 14.71
CA LEU A 6 -21.18 4.45 14.14
C LEU A 6 -22.43 5.33 14.10
N LYS A 7 -22.47 6.41 14.89
CA LYS A 7 -23.58 7.37 14.93
C LYS A 7 -23.35 8.59 14.05
N ASP A 8 -22.12 8.77 13.56
CA ASP A 8 -21.80 9.87 12.65
C ASP A 8 -22.42 9.59 11.28
N ASP A 9 -22.88 10.66 10.62
CA ASP A 9 -23.34 10.56 9.24
C ASP A 9 -22.18 10.21 8.31
N VAL A 10 -22.43 9.26 7.41
CA VAL A 10 -21.45 8.87 6.39
C VAL A 10 -21.31 10.03 5.40
N PRO A 11 -20.09 10.57 5.20
CA PRO A 11 -19.87 11.62 4.20
C PRO A 11 -20.27 11.11 2.81
N LYS A 12 -21.16 11.84 2.13
CA LYS A 12 -21.72 11.46 0.82
C LYS A 12 -20.99 12.07 -0.38
N ASN A 13 -19.85 12.72 -0.15
CA ASN A 13 -19.08 13.36 -1.20
C ASN A 13 -18.50 12.28 -2.14
N GLN A 14 -18.81 12.38 -3.43
CA GLN A 14 -18.36 11.40 -4.44
C GLN A 14 -16.83 11.37 -4.59
N ASP A 15 -16.15 12.50 -4.35
CA ASP A 15 -14.69 12.63 -4.48
C ASP A 15 -13.94 12.38 -3.16
N LEU A 16 -14.57 11.72 -2.19
CA LEU A 16 -13.95 11.49 -0.89
C LEU A 16 -12.85 10.42 -0.97
N SER A 17 -11.60 10.84 -0.81
CA SER A 17 -10.51 9.93 -0.45
C SER A 17 -10.65 9.50 1.02
N ILE A 18 -10.92 8.22 1.26
CA ILE A 18 -11.03 7.65 2.61
C ILE A 18 -9.72 7.82 3.39
N MET A 19 -8.58 7.75 2.70
CA MET A 19 -7.27 7.99 3.31
C MET A 19 -7.14 9.44 3.81
N ASN A 20 -7.54 10.41 2.99
CA ASN A 20 -7.48 11.82 3.37
C ASN A 20 -8.47 12.12 4.51
N TYR A 21 -9.66 11.51 4.46
CA TYR A 21 -10.65 11.62 5.52
C TYR A 21 -10.04 11.23 6.88
N TRP A 22 -9.40 10.06 6.98
CA TRP A 22 -8.78 9.64 8.25
C TRP A 22 -7.50 10.42 8.59
N ALA A 23 -6.74 10.89 7.60
CA ALA A 23 -5.56 11.73 7.84
C ALA A 23 -5.90 13.10 8.43
N GLU A 24 -7.05 13.67 8.09
CA GLU A 24 -7.50 14.98 8.57
C GLU A 24 -8.45 14.88 9.78
N ASN A 25 -8.99 13.69 10.06
CA ASN A 25 -9.94 13.51 11.16
C ASN A 25 -9.24 13.47 12.53
N HIS A 26 -9.35 14.56 13.29
CA HIS A 26 -8.84 14.67 14.65
C HIS A 26 -9.85 14.28 15.75
N LYS A 27 -11.10 13.97 15.38
CA LYS A 27 -12.19 13.66 16.32
C LYS A 27 -11.99 12.33 17.05
N TYR A 28 -11.29 11.38 16.42
CA TYR A 28 -11.06 10.03 16.95
C TYR A 28 -9.59 9.62 16.87
N PRO A 29 -8.69 10.14 17.72
CA PRO A 29 -7.25 9.96 17.57
C PRO A 29 -6.79 8.48 17.61
N ASN A 30 -7.32 7.68 18.55
CA ASN A 30 -6.92 6.28 18.66
C ASN A 30 -7.54 5.43 17.54
N PHE A 31 -8.76 5.77 17.12
CA PHE A 31 -9.46 5.06 16.03
C PHE A 31 -8.88 5.41 14.66
N ARG A 32 -8.42 6.65 14.47
CA ARG A 32 -7.73 7.11 13.27
C ARG A 32 -6.50 6.26 12.98
N ALA A 33 -5.65 6.02 13.99
CA ALA A 33 -4.45 5.22 13.81
C ALA A 33 -4.81 3.81 13.31
N ALA A 34 -5.75 3.14 13.99
CA ALA A 34 -6.22 1.81 13.60
C ALA A 34 -6.89 1.80 12.21
N ALA A 35 -7.64 2.84 11.85
CA ALA A 35 -8.28 2.94 10.54
C ALA A 35 -7.25 3.12 9.41
N LEU A 36 -6.23 3.97 9.61
CA LEU A 36 -5.16 4.15 8.64
C LEU A 36 -4.35 2.87 8.45
N ASP A 37 -4.00 2.18 9.54
CA ASP A 37 -3.29 0.91 9.46
C ASP A 37 -4.09 -0.14 8.68
N LEU A 38 -5.39 -0.23 8.93
CA LEU A 38 -6.29 -1.15 8.23
C LEU A 38 -6.39 -0.82 6.73
N LEU A 39 -6.49 0.46 6.38
CA LEU A 39 -6.60 0.90 4.98
C LEU A 39 -5.31 0.72 4.18
N CYS A 40 -4.15 0.69 4.85
CA CYS A 40 -2.87 0.37 4.24
C CYS A 40 -2.69 -1.12 3.94
N VAL A 41 -3.59 -1.99 4.42
CA VAL A 41 -3.55 -3.42 4.10
C VAL A 41 -4.04 -3.62 2.66
N PRO A 42 -3.20 -4.13 1.75
CA PRO A 42 -3.64 -4.39 0.39
C PRO A 42 -4.72 -5.48 0.37
N SER A 43 -5.75 -5.28 -0.45
CA SER A 43 -6.89 -6.19 -0.54
C SER A 43 -6.57 -7.52 -1.25
N GLY A 44 -5.37 -7.67 -1.84
CA GLY A 44 -4.94 -8.91 -2.50
C GLY A 44 -3.47 -8.92 -2.91
N SER A 45 -2.98 -10.07 -3.38
CA SER A 45 -1.59 -10.27 -3.84
C SER A 45 -1.27 -9.64 -5.20
N CYS A 46 -2.29 -9.20 -5.94
CA CYS A 46 -2.14 -8.75 -7.32
C CYS A 46 -1.20 -7.54 -7.46
N ASP A 47 -1.09 -6.70 -6.43
CA ASP A 47 -0.25 -5.50 -6.45
C ASP A 47 1.24 -5.84 -6.56
N VAL A 48 1.69 -6.90 -5.87
CA VAL A 48 3.07 -7.37 -5.96
C VAL A 48 3.33 -8.22 -7.20
N GLU A 49 2.30 -8.88 -7.75
CA GLU A 49 2.42 -9.72 -8.97
C GLU A 49 2.84 -8.92 -10.20
N ARG A 50 2.41 -7.66 -10.31
CA ARG A 50 2.86 -6.77 -11.39
C ARG A 50 4.38 -6.55 -11.34
N THR A 51 4.93 -6.34 -10.15
CA THR A 51 6.37 -6.17 -9.92
C THR A 51 7.13 -7.48 -10.15
N PHE A 52 6.61 -8.62 -9.67
CA PHE A 52 7.19 -9.95 -9.93
C PHE A 52 7.22 -10.32 -11.41
N ARG A 53 6.21 -9.91 -12.18
CA ARG A 53 6.20 -10.12 -13.64
C ARG A 53 7.38 -9.44 -14.33
N CYS A 54 7.77 -8.24 -13.91
CA CYS A 54 8.93 -7.53 -14.46
C CYS A 54 10.25 -8.27 -14.16
N LEU A 55 10.37 -8.85 -12.96
CA LEU A 55 11.57 -9.57 -12.53
C LEU A 55 11.76 -10.92 -13.23
N ARG A 56 10.68 -11.51 -13.74
CA ARG A 56 10.74 -12.74 -14.54
C ARG A 56 11.62 -12.59 -15.81
N TYR A 57 11.83 -11.38 -16.32
CA TYR A 57 12.74 -11.13 -17.43
C TYR A 57 14.23 -11.15 -17.01
N VAL A 58 14.51 -10.94 -15.72
CA VAL A 58 15.86 -10.89 -15.15
C VAL A 58 16.34 -12.28 -14.70
N GLN A 59 15.43 -13.21 -14.39
CA GLN A 59 15.72 -14.58 -13.95
C GLN A 59 15.33 -15.62 -15.02
N ARG A 60 15.65 -15.38 -16.30
CA ARG A 60 15.38 -16.38 -17.35
C ARG A 60 16.50 -17.43 -17.41
N PRO A 61 16.19 -18.73 -17.56
CA PRO A 61 17.20 -19.79 -17.65
C PRO A 61 18.19 -19.58 -18.82
N ASP A 62 17.72 -18.92 -19.86
CA ASP A 62 18.36 -18.72 -21.15
C ASP A 62 19.20 -17.43 -21.24
N ARG A 63 18.99 -16.45 -20.35
CA ARG A 63 19.83 -15.24 -20.24
C ARG A 63 19.82 -14.69 -18.81
N SER A 64 21.03 -14.59 -18.25
CA SER A 64 21.38 -13.88 -17.00
C SER A 64 20.84 -14.52 -15.72
N SER A 65 21.68 -15.29 -15.01
CA SER A 65 21.41 -15.65 -13.63
C SER A 65 21.94 -14.54 -12.71
N MET A 66 21.11 -13.54 -12.42
CA MET A 66 21.46 -12.55 -11.40
C MET A 66 21.40 -13.22 -10.02
N ASN A 67 22.42 -12.96 -9.18
CA ASN A 67 22.45 -13.49 -7.81
C ASN A 67 21.25 -12.97 -7.00
N GLU A 68 20.78 -13.77 -6.04
CA GLU A 68 19.58 -13.50 -5.24
C GLU A 68 19.68 -12.15 -4.51
N ASP A 69 20.85 -11.85 -3.92
CA ASP A 69 21.09 -10.60 -3.21
C ASP A 69 20.96 -9.37 -4.14
N THR A 70 21.49 -9.47 -5.35
CA THR A 70 21.43 -8.41 -6.36
C THR A 70 19.99 -8.22 -6.85
N LEU A 71 19.24 -9.32 -7.02
CA LEU A 71 17.81 -9.28 -7.36
C LEU A 71 17.00 -8.56 -6.29
N ARG A 72 17.26 -8.85 -5.02
CA ARG A 72 16.60 -8.20 -3.88
C ARG A 72 16.88 -6.70 -3.85
N MET A 73 18.14 -6.29 -4.06
CA MET A 73 18.51 -4.87 -4.13
C MET A 73 17.81 -4.15 -5.30
N CYS A 74 17.80 -4.75 -6.49
CA CYS A 74 17.08 -4.19 -7.64
C CYS A 74 15.57 -4.05 -7.35
N MET A 75 14.97 -5.02 -6.65
CA MET A 75 13.58 -4.94 -6.23
C MET A 75 13.32 -3.77 -5.28
N MET A 76 14.16 -3.62 -4.26
CA MET A 76 14.05 -2.52 -3.31
C MET A 76 14.19 -1.17 -4.01
N LEU A 77 15.16 -1.00 -4.90
CA LEU A 77 15.34 0.23 -5.66
C LEU A 77 14.14 0.53 -6.57
N TYR A 78 13.58 -0.49 -7.22
CA TYR A 78 12.43 -0.32 -8.11
C TYR A 78 11.16 0.09 -7.38
N VAL A 79 10.89 -0.51 -6.21
CA VAL A 79 9.71 -0.19 -5.39
C VAL A 79 9.85 1.20 -4.76
N ASN A 80 11.05 1.58 -4.35
CA ASN A 80 11.33 2.85 -3.68
C ASN A 80 11.82 3.95 -4.64
N LYS A 81 11.64 3.78 -5.94
CA LYS A 81 12.18 4.69 -6.97
C LYS A 81 11.68 6.15 -6.85
N ASP A 82 10.53 6.34 -6.20
CA ASP A 82 9.85 7.63 -6.05
C ASP A 82 10.03 8.24 -4.64
N ILE A 83 10.94 7.66 -3.82
CA ILE A 83 11.31 8.22 -2.52
C ILE A 83 12.45 9.23 -2.75
N GLU A 84 12.11 10.52 -2.86
CA GLU A 84 13.05 11.65 -2.75
C GLU A 84 13.24 12.09 -1.29
#